data_AF-A0A369UYI8-F1
#
_entry.id   AF-A0A369UYI8-F1
#
_cell.length_a   1.000
_cell.length_b   1.000
_cell.length_c   1.000
_cell.angle_alpha   90.00
_cell.angle_beta   90.00
_cell.angle_gamma   90.00
#
_symmetry.space_group_name_H-M   'P 1'
#
loop_
_entity.id
_entity.type
_entity.pdbx_description
1 polymer ?
#
loop_
_entity_poly.entity_id
_entity_poly.type
_entity_poly.pdbx_seq_one_letter_code
_entity_poly.pdbx_strand_id
1 'polypeptide(L)' 'MAVIGVLREPTPPTWWQANRHKVFGVCGLLIGYMIGSHYPGATDPHPQPPRPGHSTPAPSTPGHTPAAPGSTA' A
#
# COMPACT_ATOMS: atom_id res chain seq x y z
N MET A 1 10.99 -18.72 -61.61
CA MET A 1 12.32 -18.53 -60.99
C MET A 1 12.35 -17.16 -60.32
N ALA A 2 11.91 -17.08 -59.06
CA ALA A 2 11.74 -15.81 -58.37
C ALA A 2 13.00 -15.44 -57.58
N VAL A 3 13.59 -14.30 -57.96
CA VAL A 3 14.72 -13.61 -57.31
C VAL A 3 14.25 -13.06 -55.96
N ILE A 4 14.11 -13.95 -54.96
CA ILE A 4 13.77 -13.57 -53.56
C ILE A 4 14.98 -13.74 -52.64
N GLY A 5 16.04 -14.42 -53.09
CA GLY A 5 17.24 -14.68 -52.28
C GLY A 5 18.27 -13.55 -52.22
N VAL A 6 18.30 -12.65 -53.22
CA VAL A 6 19.38 -11.64 -53.38
C VAL A 6 18.99 -10.22 -52.96
N LEU A 7 17.69 -9.91 -52.82
CA LEU A 7 17.21 -8.56 -52.47
C LEU A 7 16.85 -8.37 -50.99
N ARG A 8 17.09 -9.36 -50.15
CA ARG A 8 16.76 -9.27 -48.72
C ARG A 8 17.82 -9.98 -47.89
N GLU A 9 19.07 -9.57 -48.01
CA GLU A 9 19.92 -9.62 -46.82
C GLU A 9 19.21 -8.73 -45.79
N PRO A 10 18.61 -9.30 -44.71
CA PRO A 10 18.06 -8.45 -43.68
C PRO A 10 19.22 -7.60 -43.19
N THR A 11 19.13 -6.27 -43.38
CA THR A 11 20.13 -5.33 -42.86
C THR A 11 20.47 -5.78 -41.45
N PRO A 12 21.75 -6.08 -41.15
CA PRO A 12 22.13 -6.65 -39.87
C PRO A 12 21.54 -5.75 -38.78
N PRO A 13 20.86 -6.34 -37.78
CA PRO A 13 20.14 -5.57 -36.79
C PRO A 13 21.11 -4.56 -36.19
N THR A 14 20.77 -3.28 -36.31
CA THR A 14 21.60 -2.22 -35.74
C THR A 14 21.70 -2.45 -34.24
N TRP A 15 22.81 -2.01 -33.63
CA TRP A 15 23.00 -2.10 -32.17
C TRP A 15 21.77 -1.57 -31.41
N TRP A 16 21.12 -0.53 -31.95
CA TRP A 16 19.89 0.02 -31.40
C TRP A 16 18.72 -0.98 -31.42
N GLN A 17 18.48 -1.68 -32.54
CA GLN A 17 17.42 -2.70 -32.59
C GLN A 17 17.66 -3.84 -31.61
N ALA A 18 18.92 -4.25 -31.46
CA ALA A 18 19.31 -5.28 -30.50
C ALA A 18 19.16 -4.79 -29.05
N ASN A 19 19.44 -3.52 -28.75
CA ASN A 19 19.56 -3.03 -27.37
C ASN A 19 18.37 -2.17 -26.88
N ARG A 20 17.39 -1.83 -27.75
CA ARG A 20 16.26 -0.94 -27.40
C ARG A 20 15.53 -1.35 -26.11
N HIS A 21 15.33 -2.65 -25.90
CA HIS A 21 14.62 -3.16 -24.73
C HIS A 21 15.43 -2.95 -23.44
N LYS A 22 16.76 -3.02 -23.50
CA LYS A 22 17.65 -2.71 -22.38
C LYS A 22 17.61 -1.23 -22.06
N VAL A 23 17.64 -0.38 -23.10
CA VAL A 23 17.54 1.08 -22.94
C VAL A 23 16.20 1.47 -22.31
N PHE A 24 15.08 0.94 -22.83
CA PHE A 24 13.76 1.17 -22.23
C PHE A 24 13.66 0.63 -20.79
N GLY A 25 14.23 -0.54 -20.52
CA GLY A 25 14.26 -1.12 -19.16
C GLY A 25 15.04 -0.24 -18.17
N VAL A 26 16.24 0.22 -18.56
CA VAL A 26 17.06 1.09 -17.72
C VAL A 26 16.40 2.47 -17.53
N CYS A 27 15.86 3.08 -18.59
CA CYS A 27 15.12 4.33 -18.50
C CYS A 27 13.89 4.21 -17.60
N GLY A 28 13.09 3.15 -17.76
CA GLY A 28 11.93 2.89 -16.92
C GLY A 28 12.31 2.69 -15.45
N LEU A 29 13.39 1.96 -15.19
CA LEU A 29 13.91 1.77 -13.83
C LEU A 29 14.38 3.09 -13.20
N LEU A 30 15.11 3.92 -13.94
CA LEU A 30 15.56 5.24 -13.48
C LEU A 30 14.37 6.16 -13.17
N ILE A 31 13.38 6.21 -14.06
CA ILE A 31 12.18 7.02 -13.85
C ILE A 31 11.39 6.51 -12.64
N GLY A 32 11.18 5.20 -12.54
CA GLY A 32 10.50 4.59 -11.40
C GLY A 32 11.23 4.82 -10.08
N TYR A 33 12.57 4.72 -10.08
CA TYR A 33 13.40 5.01 -8.92
C TYR A 33 13.32 6.49 -8.51
N MET A 34 13.39 7.41 -9.46
CA MET A 34 13.22 8.85 -9.17
C MET A 34 11.84 9.13 -8.58
N ILE A 35 10.78 8.56 -9.15
CA ILE A 35 9.42 8.76 -8.63
C ILE A 35 9.30 8.18 -7.21
N GLY A 36 9.74 6.94 -7.00
CA GLY A 36 9.67 6.29 -5.69
C GLY A 36 10.50 6.98 -4.61
N SER A 37 11.64 7.56 -4.98
CA SER A 37 12.55 8.22 -4.03
C SER A 37 12.19 9.68 -3.75
N HIS A 38 11.64 10.40 -4.74
CA HIS A 38 11.33 11.83 -4.61
C HIS A 38 9.87 12.15 -4.29
N TYR A 39 8.97 11.17 -4.34
CA TYR A 39 7.57 11.33 -3.92
C TYR A 39 7.18 10.36 -2.79
N PRO A 40 7.79 10.47 -1.60
CA PRO A 40 7.39 9.67 -0.43
C PRO A 40 5.97 9.98 0.10
N GLY A 41 5.22 10.91 -0.52
CA GLY A 41 4.03 11.54 0.05
C GLY A 41 2.67 11.23 -0.59
N ALA A 42 2.53 10.20 -1.46
CA ALA A 42 1.20 9.87 -2.00
C ALA A 42 0.28 9.17 -0.99
N THR A 43 0.83 8.70 0.12
CA THR A 43 0.06 8.24 1.29
C THR A 43 0.43 9.12 2.46
N ASP A 44 -0.07 10.35 2.51
CA ASP A 44 -0.24 11.02 3.79
C ASP A 44 -1.05 10.04 4.67
N PRO A 45 -0.50 9.49 5.76
CA PRO A 45 -1.33 8.79 6.71
C PRO A 45 -2.26 9.84 7.29
N HIS A 46 -3.49 9.91 6.78
CA HIS A 46 -4.53 10.75 7.37
C HIS A 46 -4.49 10.47 8.87
N PRO A 47 -4.26 11.48 9.73
CA PRO A 47 -4.32 11.29 11.17
C PRO A 47 -5.70 10.73 11.49
N GLN A 48 -5.77 9.45 11.87
CA GLN A 48 -7.02 8.85 12.31
C GLN A 48 -7.48 9.68 13.52
N PRO A 49 -8.66 10.31 13.50
CA PRO A 49 -9.16 11.03 14.65
C PRO A 49 -9.21 10.04 15.84
N PRO A 50 -8.81 10.45 17.05
CA PRO A 50 -8.82 9.57 18.21
C PRO A 50 -10.21 8.96 18.36
N ARG A 51 -10.30 7.62 18.34
CA ARG A 51 -11.57 6.92 18.52
C ARG A 51 -12.10 7.29 19.91
N PRO A 52 -13.40 7.63 20.05
CA PRO A 52 -14.00 7.84 21.37
C PRO A 52 -13.73 6.64 22.27
N GLY A 53 -13.02 6.86 23.38
CA GLY A 53 -12.77 5.83 24.37
C GLY A 53 -14.09 5.39 24.98
N HIS A 54 -14.42 4.11 24.84
CA HIS A 54 -15.59 3.54 25.50
C HIS A 54 -15.34 3.60 27.01
N SER A 55 -16.12 4.40 27.72
CA SER A 55 -16.15 4.39 29.18
C SER A 55 -16.94 3.16 29.61
N THR A 56 -16.26 2.15 30.14
CA THR A 56 -16.91 1.04 30.83
C THR A 56 -17.64 1.62 32.06
N PRO A 57 -18.96 1.46 32.20
CA PRO A 57 -19.65 1.87 33.42
C PRO A 57 -19.06 1.11 34.61
N ALA A 58 -18.75 1.81 35.69
CA ALA A 58 -18.25 1.19 36.91
C ALA A 58 -19.27 0.14 37.41
N PRO A 59 -18.83 -1.05 37.82
CA PRO A 59 -19.73 -2.06 38.36
C PRO A 59 -20.36 -1.52 39.65
N SER A 60 -21.69 -1.36 39.64
CA SER A 60 -22.44 -1.11 40.86
C SER A 60 -22.41 -2.37 41.71
N THR A 61 -21.55 -2.40 42.72
CA THR A 61 -21.60 -3.39 43.80
C THR A 61 -22.99 -3.33 44.43
N PRO A 62 -23.74 -4.44 44.52
CA PRO A 62 -24.97 -4.49 45.30
C PRO A 62 -24.60 -4.31 46.78
N GLY A 63 -24.72 -3.08 47.26
CA GLY A 63 -24.49 -2.75 48.67
C GLY A 63 -25.59 -3.37 49.53
N HIS A 64 -25.16 -4.22 50.47
CA HIS A 64 -25.89 -4.75 51.61
C HIS A 64 -27.05 -3.87 52.10
N THR A 65 -28.28 -4.41 52.04
CA THR A 65 -29.39 -3.94 52.89
C THR A 65 -29.08 -4.31 54.34
N PRO A 66 -28.98 -3.35 55.28
CA PRO A 66 -28.84 -3.66 56.69
C PRO A 66 -30.13 -4.28 57.23
N ALA A 67 -29.97 -5.33 58.04
CA ALA A 67 -31.03 -6.02 58.74
C ALA A 67 -31.87 -5.05 59.61
N ALA A 68 -33.19 -5.12 59.48
CA ALA A 68 -34.12 -4.48 60.42
C ALA A 68 -34.18 -5.32 61.72
N PRO A 69 -34.01 -4.73 62.91
CA PRO A 69 -34.28 -5.42 64.16
C PRO A 69 -35.79 -5.47 64.41
N GLY A 70 -36.27 -6.62 64.85
CA GLY A 70 -37.69 -6.85 65.12
C GLY A 70 -38.25 -5.97 66.25
N SER A 71 -39.58 -5.81 66.24
CA SER A 71 -40.34 -5.45 67.42
C SER A 71 -41.70 -6.12 67.37
N THR A 72 -41.86 -7.09 68.27
CA THR A 72 -43.13 -7.63 68.79
C THR A 72 -43.87 -6.56 69.59
N ALA A 73 -45.19 -6.44 69.37
CA ALA A 73 -46.23 -6.17 70.37
C ALA A 73 -47.60 -6.40 69.72
#